data_AF-A0A836WGA6-F1
#
_entry.id   AF-A0A836WGA6-F1
#
_cell.length_a   1.000
_cell.length_b   1.000
_cell.length_c   1.000
_cell.angle_alpha   90.00
_cell.angle_beta   90.00
_cell.angle_gamma   90.00
#
_symmetry.space_group_name_H-M   'P 1'
#
loop_
_entity.id
_entity.type
_entity.pdbx_description
1 polymer ?
#
loop_
_entity_poly.entity_id
_entity_poly.type
_entity_poly.pdbx_seq_one_letter_code
_entity_poly.pdbx_strand_id
1 'polypeptide(L)' 'MVFVKTHDIAELTSELIGKQVVLGGWIEDLRKLGKMTFITLRDV' A
#
# COMPACT_ATOMS: atom_id res chain seq x y z
N MET A 1 -9.60 13.61 9.99
CA MET A 1 -8.24 13.03 10.03
C MET A 1 -7.74 13.01 8.61
N VAL A 2 -6.74 13.85 8.27
CA VAL A 2 -6.15 13.86 6.93
C VAL A 2 -5.07 12.79 6.93
N PHE A 3 -5.28 11.69 6.22
CA PHE A 3 -4.25 10.68 6.03
C PHE A 3 -3.25 11.22 5.02
N VAL A 4 -2.07 11.63 5.50
CA VAL A 4 -0.99 12.12 4.65
C VAL A 4 -0.12 10.92 4.26
N LYS A 5 0.23 10.81 2.97
CA LYS A 5 1.16 9.80 2.47
C LYS A 5 2.46 9.89 3.27
N THR A 6 2.93 8.76 3.79
CA THR A 6 4.15 8.71 4.62
C THR A 6 5.38 8.25 3.84
N HIS A 7 5.18 7.38 2.84
CA HIS A 7 6.23 6.75 2.06
C HIS A 7 5.75 6.57 0.62
N ASP A 8 6.71 6.54 -0.30
CA ASP A 8 6.50 6.06 -1.66
C ASP A 8 6.61 4.53 -1.71
N ILE A 9 5.97 3.89 -2.70
CA ILE A 9 6.02 2.43 -2.86
C ILE A 9 7.46 1.96 -3.08
N ALA A 10 8.27 2.77 -3.78
CA ALA A 10 9.69 2.51 -4.00
C ALA A 10 10.53 2.46 -2.70
N GLU A 11 10.04 3.06 -1.60
CA GLU A 11 10.73 3.11 -0.31
C GLU A 11 10.40 1.90 0.59
N LEU A 12 9.51 1.01 0.15
CA LEU A 12 9.13 -0.18 0.91
C LEU A 12 10.25 -1.22 0.88
N THR A 13 11.08 -1.20 1.92
CA THR A 13 12.15 -2.17 2.13
C THR A 13 11.89 -3.05 3.37
N SER A 14 12.71 -4.09 3.55
CA SER A 14 12.63 -4.98 4.72
C SER A 14 12.87 -4.27 6.06
N GLU A 15 13.42 -3.06 6.07
CA GLU A 15 13.66 -2.26 7.28
C GLU A 15 12.36 -1.72 7.92
N LEU A 16 11.25 -1.78 7.19
CA LEU A 16 9.94 -1.32 7.63
C LEU A 16 9.08 -2.45 8.23
N ILE A 17 9.60 -3.68 8.30
CA ILE A 17 8.88 -4.81 8.92
C ILE A 17 8.50 -4.45 10.37
N GLY A 18 7.21 -4.59 10.69
CA GLY A 18 6.65 -4.28 12.00
C GLY A 18 6.27 -2.81 12.23
N LYS A 19 6.50 -1.91 11.25
CA LYS A 19 6.10 -0.50 11.33
C LYS A 19 4.78 -0.25 10.60
N GLN A 20 4.04 0.77 11.05
CA GLN A 20 2.84 1.24 10.36
C GLN A 20 3.22 2.30 9.31
N VAL A 21 2.73 2.13 8.09
CA VAL A 21 2.92 3.07 6.98
C VAL A 21 1.59 3.40 6.31
N VAL A 22 1.53 4.59 5.71
CA VAL A 22 0.41 5.05 4.88
C VAL A 22 0.91 5.27 3.46
N LEU A 23 0.36 4.50 2.53
CA LEU A 23 0.65 4.56 1.09
C LEU A 23 -0.51 5.26 0.37
N GLY A 24 -0.21 5.98 -0.71
CA GLY A 24 -1.20 6.65 -1.54
C GLY A 24 -0.92 6.43 -3.01
N GLY A 25 -1.95 6.08 -3.78
CA GLY A 25 -1.82 5.79 -5.20
C GLY A 25 -3.14 5.34 -5.83
N TRP A 26 -3.06 4.81 -7.05
CA TRP A 26 -4.18 4.26 -7.80
C TRP A 26 -4.21 2.73 -7.70
N ILE A 27 -5.41 2.17 -7.58
CA ILE A 27 -5.62 0.72 -7.66
C ILE A 27 -5.46 0.29 -9.11
N GLU A 28 -4.48 -0.56 -9.37
CA GLU A 28 -4.25 -1.14 -10.69
C GLU A 28 -5.05 -2.44 -10.89
N ASP A 29 -5.06 -3.30 -9.87
CA ASP A 29 -5.79 -4.56 -9.88
C ASP A 29 -6.40 -4.84 -8.51
N LEU A 30 -7.53 -5.54 -8.50
CA LEU A 30 -8.22 -5.99 -7.31
C LEU A 30 -8.63 -7.46 -7.48
N ARG A 31 -8.05 -8.32 -6.64
CA ARG A 31 -8.27 -9.75 -6.68
C ARG A 31 -8.90 -10.24 -5.38
N LYS A 32 -10.12 -10.75 -5.46
CA LYS A 32 -10.83 -11.31 -4.31
C LYS A 32 -10.67 -12.83 -4.26
N LEU A 33 -10.14 -13.33 -3.16
CA LEU A 33 -9.95 -14.76 -2.88
C LEU A 33 -10.70 -15.10 -1.58
N GLY A 34 -11.98 -15.44 -1.73
CA GLY A 34 -12.87 -15.74 -0.60
C GLY A 34 -13.04 -14.54 0.34
N LYS A 35 -12.49 -14.65 1.56
CA LYS A 35 -12.53 -13.60 2.59
C LYS A 35 -11.35 -12.62 2.50
N MET A 36 -10.37 -12.88 1.63
CA MET A 36 -9.21 -12.03 1.43
C MET A 36 -9.37 -11.21 0.14
N THR A 37 -8.89 -9.97 0.18
CA THR A 37 -8.81 -9.10 -0.99
C THR A 37 -7.36 -8.66 -1.13
N PHE A 38 -6.81 -8.88 -2.32
CA PHE A 38 -5.50 -8.40 -2.72
C PHE A 38 -5.70 -7.20 -3.64
N ILE A 39 -4.87 -6.18 -3.47
CA ILE A 39 -4.87 -4.97 -4.28
C ILE A 39 -3.44 -4.74 -4.76
N THR A 40 -3.28 -4.49 -6.05
CA THR A 40 -2.03 -3.96 -6.61
C THR A 40 -2.17 -2.43 -6.65
N LEU A 41 -1.29 -1.73 -5.93
CA LEU A 41 -1.27 -0.27 -5.87
C LEU A 41 -0.15 0.27 -6.76
N ARG A 42 -0.42 1.33 -7.52
CA ARG A 42 0.55 2.07 -8.33
C ARG A 42 0.60 3.53 -7.88
N ASP A 43 1.78 4.05 -7.58
CA ASP A 43 2.06 5.47 -7.38
C ASP A 43 2.86 6.06 -8.54
N VAL A 44 3.23 7.35 -8.44
CA VAL A 44 3.84 8.15 -9.52
C VAL A 44 5.35 8.05 -9.47
#